data_AF-A5Y6I9-F1
#
_entry.id   AF-A5Y6I9-F1
#
_cell.length_a   1.000
_cell.length_b   1.000
_cell.length_c   1.000
_cell.angle_alpha   90.00
_cell.angle_beta   90.00
_cell.angle_gamma   90.00
#
_symmetry.space_group_name_H-M   'P 1'
#
loop_
_entity.id
_entity.type
_entity.pdbx_description
1 polymer ?
#
loop_
_entity_poly.entity_id
_entity_poly.type
_entity_poly.pdbx_seq_one_letter_code
_entity_poly.pdbx_strand_id
1 'polypeptide(L)'
;MPQNPEKIQDHVELFHQPEYQQLFENKKQFENGHDPEEVTRVAEWTKGWDYREKNFAREALTVNPAKGCQPLGAIFAAVGFEGTLPFVQGS
;
A
#
# COMPACT_ATOMS: atom_id res chain seq x y z
N MET A 1 20.61 19.95 -1.53
CA MET A 1 20.35 21.22 -0.85
C MET A 1 19.11 21.04 0.01
N PRO A 2 19.14 21.42 1.30
CA PRO A 2 17.92 21.43 2.12
C PRO A 2 16.84 22.30 1.47
N GLN A 3 15.58 22.01 1.78
CA GLN A 3 14.38 22.62 1.18
C GLN A 3 14.51 24.09 0.76
N ASN A 4 13.94 24.42 -0.40
CA ASN A 4 13.78 25.81 -0.84
C ASN A 4 12.38 26.32 -0.42
N PRO A 5 12.27 27.32 0.48
CA PRO A 5 10.97 27.86 0.89
C PRO A 5 10.18 28.51 -0.25
N GLU A 6 10.85 28.96 -1.32
CA GLU A 6 10.19 29.53 -2.51
C GLU A 6 9.67 28.44 -3.46
N LYS A 7 10.19 27.22 -3.34
CA LYS A 7 9.77 26.06 -4.15
C LYS A 7 9.89 24.77 -3.34
N ILE A 8 9.00 24.62 -2.37
CA ILE A 8 8.97 23.47 -1.48
C ILE A 8 8.80 22.20 -2.32
N GLN A 9 9.74 21.26 -2.17
CA GLN A 9 9.62 19.92 -2.74
C GLN A 9 8.86 19.05 -1.74
N ASP A 10 7.72 18.50 -2.11
CA ASP A 10 7.02 17.56 -1.23
C ASP A 10 7.71 16.18 -1.26
N HIS A 11 7.12 15.20 -0.56
CA HIS A 11 7.67 13.85 -0.45
C HIS A 11 7.78 13.10 -1.79
N VAL A 12 7.06 13.52 -2.84
CA VAL A 12 7.22 12.92 -4.17
C VAL A 12 8.57 13.33 -4.74
N GLU A 13 8.86 14.64 -4.76
CA GLU A 13 10.05 15.18 -5.43
C GLU A 13 11.30 15.21 -4.54
N LEU A 14 11.13 15.43 -3.24
CA LEU A 14 12.22 15.59 -2.27
C LEU A 14 13.15 14.37 -2.24
N PHE A 15 12.57 13.17 -2.25
CA PHE A 15 13.34 11.94 -2.10
C PHE A 15 14.07 11.53 -3.38
N HIS A 16 13.81 12.17 -4.51
CA HIS A 16 14.59 12.01 -5.73
C HIS A 16 15.91 12.80 -5.72
N GLN A 17 16.11 13.68 -4.74
CA GLN A 17 17.33 14.47 -4.65
C GLN A 17 18.56 13.59 -4.32
N PRO A 18 19.76 13.92 -4.85
CA PRO A 18 20.94 13.08 -4.72
C PRO A 18 21.32 12.71 -3.28
N GLU A 19 21.15 13.62 -2.33
CA GLU A 19 21.44 13.35 -0.91
C GLU A 19 20.54 12.28 -0.31
N TYR A 20 19.26 12.23 -0.70
CA TYR A 20 18.31 11.24 -0.20
C TYR A 20 18.51 9.90 -0.92
N GLN A 21 18.82 9.92 -2.21
CA GLN A 21 19.21 8.70 -2.93
C GLN A 21 20.46 8.07 -2.30
N GLN A 22 21.49 8.86 -1.99
CA GLN A 22 22.68 8.37 -1.29
C GLN A 22 22.37 7.88 0.13
N LEU A 23 21.49 8.57 0.86
CA LEU A 23 21.02 8.12 2.17
C LEU A 23 20.36 6.73 2.08
N PHE A 24 19.50 6.50 1.07
CA PHE A 24 18.84 5.21 0.86
C PHE A 24 19.82 4.11 0.48
N GLU A 25 20.80 4.38 -0.39
CA GLU A 25 21.83 3.39 -0.73
C GLU A 25 22.67 3.00 0.50
N ASN A 26 23.04 3.97 1.34
CA ASN A 26 23.74 3.68 2.58
C ASN A 26 22.87 2.87 3.55
N LYS A 27 21.57 3.19 3.62
CA LYS A 27 20.61 2.48 4.49
C LYS A 27 20.48 1.00 4.10
N LYS A 28 20.47 0.67 2.81
CA LYS A 28 20.35 -0.72 2.31
C LYS A 28 21.38 -1.67 2.92
N GLN A 29 22.57 -1.18 3.25
CA GLN A 29 23.64 -1.95 3.91
C GLN A 29 23.21 -2.55 5.26
N PHE A 30 22.17 -1.97 5.89
CA PHE A 30 21.68 -2.36 7.21
C PHE A 30 20.28 -2.99 7.17
N GLU A 31 19.67 -3.15 5.99
CA GLU A 31 18.29 -3.64 5.84
C GLU A 31 18.19 -5.15 5.70
N ASN A 32 19.29 -5.84 5.37
CA ASN A 32 19.29 -7.27 5.03
C ASN A 32 18.25 -7.61 3.93
N GLY A 33 18.12 -6.72 2.94
CA GLY A 33 17.24 -6.92 1.79
C GLY A 33 17.79 -7.98 0.83
N HIS A 34 16.90 -8.62 0.07
CA HIS A 34 17.28 -9.53 -1.00
C HIS A 34 17.96 -8.79 -2.16
N ASP A 35 18.85 -9.49 -2.88
CA ASP A 35 19.51 -8.96 -4.07
C ASP A 35 18.48 -8.51 -5.13
N PRO A 36 18.75 -7.44 -5.90
CA PRO A 36 17.82 -6.94 -6.91
C PRO A 36 17.40 -7.97 -7.97
N GLU A 37 18.30 -8.90 -8.29
CA GLU A 37 18.04 -10.00 -9.23
C GLU A 37 16.99 -10.97 -8.66
N GLU A 38 17.08 -11.31 -7.37
CA GLU A 38 16.12 -12.19 -6.71
C GLU A 38 14.74 -11.52 -6.61
N VAL A 39 14.72 -10.22 -6.26
CA VAL A 39 13.49 -9.42 -6.28
C VAL A 39 12.85 -9.43 -7.66
N THR A 40 13.65 -9.26 -8.72
CA THR A 40 13.18 -9.28 -10.12
C THR A 40 12.65 -10.66 -10.50
N ARG A 41 13.36 -11.73 -10.14
CA ARG A 41 12.97 -13.12 -10.41
C ARG A 41 11.62 -13.45 -9.75
N VAL A 42 11.45 -13.10 -8.47
CA VAL A 42 10.19 -13.33 -7.75
C VAL A 42 9.08 -12.47 -8.33
N ALA A 43 9.34 -11.21 -8.66
CA ALA A 43 8.36 -10.33 -9.29
C ALA A 43 7.83 -10.91 -10.62
N GLU A 44 8.70 -11.42 -11.48
CA GLU A 44 8.28 -12.07 -12.73
C GLU A 44 7.54 -13.39 -12.48
N TRP A 45 7.98 -14.21 -11.51
CA TRP A 45 7.26 -15.42 -11.14
C TRP A 45 5.83 -15.11 -10.65
N THR A 46 5.64 -14.07 -9.84
CA THR A 46 4.29 -13.69 -9.35
C THR A 46 3.32 -13.26 -10.45
N LYS A 47 3.82 -12.94 -11.65
CA LYS A 47 3.01 -12.62 -12.84
C LYS A 47 2.69 -13.87 -13.69
N GLY A 48 3.35 -15.00 -13.43
CA GLY A 48 3.27 -16.22 -14.23
C GLY A 48 2.08 -17.13 -13.90
N TRP A 49 1.86 -18.14 -14.75
CA TRP A 49 0.76 -19.10 -14.63
C TRP A 49 0.89 -20.05 -13.44
N ASP A 50 2.09 -20.55 -13.15
CA ASP A 50 2.32 -21.40 -11.96
C ASP A 50 1.94 -20.67 -10.66
N TYR A 51 2.32 -19.39 -10.53
CA TYR A 51 1.93 -18.60 -9.37
C TYR A 51 0.43 -18.34 -9.32
N ARG A 52 -0.21 -18.07 -10.47
CA ARG A 52 -1.66 -17.93 -10.56
C ARG A 52 -2.36 -19.17 -9.99
N GLU A 53 -1.97 -20.38 -10.38
CA GLU A 53 -2.59 -21.60 -9.86
C GLU A 53 -2.50 -21.69 -8.34
N LYS A 54 -1.33 -21.40 -7.75
CA LYS A 54 -1.15 -21.35 -6.29
C LYS A 54 -2.00 -20.25 -5.64
N ASN A 55 -2.06 -19.08 -6.27
CA ASN A 55 -2.81 -17.93 -5.77
C ASN A 55 -4.33 -18.22 -5.74
N PHE A 56 -4.85 -18.93 -6.74
CA PHE A 56 -6.27 -19.33 -6.81
C PHE A 56 -6.59 -20.56 -5.96
N ALA A 57 -5.60 -21.39 -5.63
CA ALA A 57 -5.76 -22.52 -4.72
C ALA A 57 -5.81 -22.12 -3.22
N ARG A 58 -5.79 -20.81 -2.90
CA ARG A 58 -5.92 -20.34 -1.51
C ARG A 58 -7.31 -20.62 -0.96
N GLU A 59 -7.37 -21.15 0.26
CA GLU A 59 -8.63 -21.45 0.93
C GLU A 59 -8.93 -20.52 2.13
N ALA A 60 -7.89 -19.91 2.72
CA ALA A 60 -8.03 -19.14 3.96
C ALA A 60 -7.49 -17.69 3.86
N LEU A 61 -6.30 -17.51 3.27
CA LEU A 61 -5.67 -16.20 3.20
C LEU A 61 -6.37 -15.32 2.16
N THR A 62 -6.83 -14.14 2.58
CA THR A 62 -7.33 -13.07 1.70
C THR A 62 -6.30 -11.94 1.61
N VAL A 63 -6.02 -11.44 0.41
CA VAL A 63 -5.08 -10.33 0.17
C VAL A 63 -5.78 -9.31 -0.73
N ASN A 64 -5.70 -8.03 -0.37
CA ASN A 64 -6.32 -6.91 -1.08
C ASN A 64 -7.81 -7.12 -1.41
N PRO A 65 -8.66 -7.39 -0.40
CA PRO A 65 -10.09 -7.63 -0.64
C PRO A 65 -10.78 -6.37 -1.18
N ALA A 66 -11.54 -6.51 -2.27
CA ALA A 66 -12.37 -5.45 -2.83
C ALA A 66 -13.78 -5.43 -2.20
N LYS A 67 -13.87 -5.28 -0.88
CA LYS A 67 -15.15 -5.21 -0.14
C LYS A 67 -15.05 -4.33 1.11
N GLY A 68 -16.16 -3.67 1.45
CA GLY A 68 -16.38 -3.09 2.79
C GLY A 68 -17.16 -4.06 3.69
N CYS A 69 -17.16 -3.81 5.00
CA CYS A 69 -17.99 -4.57 5.94
C CYS A 69 -19.39 -3.94 6.11
N GLN A 70 -20.31 -4.69 6.70
CA GLN A 70 -21.73 -4.34 6.77
C GLN A 70 -22.02 -2.94 7.35
N PRO A 71 -21.34 -2.46 8.41
CA PRO A 71 -21.63 -1.15 8.99
C PRO A 71 -21.42 0.02 8.03
N LEU A 72 -20.48 -0.08 7.08
CA LEU A 72 -20.27 0.96 6.07
C LEU A 72 -21.54 1.16 5.21
N GLY A 73 -22.15 0.05 4.77
CA GLY A 73 -23.39 0.08 3.99
C GLY A 73 -24.60 0.54 4.82
N ALA A 74 -24.68 0.13 6.09
CA ALA A 74 -25.75 0.57 6.99
C ALA A 74 -25.71 2.09 7.23
N ILE A 75 -24.51 2.64 7.46
CA ILE A 75 -24.31 4.08 7.59
C ILE A 75 -24.67 4.79 6.28
N PHE A 76 -24.19 4.29 5.13
CA PHE A 76 -24.50 4.87 3.81
C PHE A 76 -26.00 4.95 3.54
N ALA A 77 -26.77 3.91 3.89
CA ALA A 77 -28.22 3.91 3.75
C ALA A 77 -28.89 4.91 4.72
N ALA A 78 -28.46 4.94 5.98
CA ALA A 78 -29.07 5.78 7.02
C ALA A 78 -28.85 7.28 6.79
N VAL A 79 -27.69 7.70 6.26
CA VAL A 79 -27.45 9.12 5.92
C VAL A 79 -28.31 9.61 4.75
N GLY A 80 -29.02 8.71 4.06
CA GLY A 80 -29.97 9.07 3.00
C GLY A 80 -31.33 9.58 3.49
N PHE A 81 -31.58 9.59 4.81
CA PHE A 81 -32.86 10.03 5.38
C PHE A 81 -32.70 11.34 6.16
N GLU A 82 -33.58 12.31 5.90
CA GLU A 82 -33.57 13.61 6.58
C GLU A 82 -33.75 13.45 8.10
N GLY A 83 -33.00 14.21 8.87
CA GLY A 83 -33.07 14.18 10.34
C GLY A 83 -32.60 12.87 10.99
N THR A 84 -31.94 11.97 10.24
CA THR A 84 -31.48 10.68 10.74
C THR A 84 -29.99 10.69 11.09
N LEU A 85 -29.66 10.29 12.32
CA LEU A 85 -28.29 10.06 12.78
C LEU A 85 -27.99 8.55 12.81
N PRO A 86 -27.09 8.02 11.97
CA PRO A 86 -26.66 6.62 12.08
C PRO A 86 -25.91 6.39 13.39
N PHE A 87 -26.37 5.42 14.17
CA PHE A 87 -25.71 4.97 15.39
C PHE A 87 -25.45 3.46 15.31
N VAL A 88 -24.19 3.06 15.39
CA VAL A 88 -23.77 1.65 15.35
C VAL A 88 -23.38 1.22 16.77
N GLN A 89 -24.19 0.37 17.40
CA GLN A 89 -23.91 -0.15 18.74
C GLN A 89 -22.81 -1.23 18.67
N GLY A 90 -21.68 -0.99 19.32
CA GLY A 90 -20.59 -1.96 19.46
C GLY A 90 -19.33 -1.61 18.66
N SER A 91 -18.41 -2.57 18.56
CA SER A 91 -17.18 -2.52 17.75
C SER A 91 -17.02 -3.84 17.00
#